data_AF-A0A371ICU9-F1
#
_entry.id   AF-A0A371ICU9-F1
#
_cell.length_a   1.000
_cell.length_b   1.000
_cell.length_c   1.000
_cell.angle_alpha   90.00
_cell.angle_beta   90.00
_cell.angle_gamma   90.00
#
_symmetry.space_group_name_H-M   'P 1'
#
loop_
_entity.id
_entity.type
_entity.pdbx_description
1 polymer ?
#
loop_
_entity_poly.entity_id
_entity_poly.type
_entity_poly.pdbx_seq_one_letter_code
_entity_poly.pdbx_strand_id
1 'polypeptide(L)'
;MELVIDPFDGSQDPHAHLQAFQTQVYINGANNLLSCKLFLGTLRGVAMRWFLGLPPLFVTSFADLATTFESRFAFNTAMVQVDDPDQKFFVKAFQKGLQASPFSDSLALSRLASMTKIRVQAKKHVEVEDLQVEKVILVVEKKNAHGFQTNHQYIPVGVS
;
A
#
# COMPACT_ATOMS: atom_id res chain seq x y z
N MET A 1 -10.71 21.48 14.86
CA MET A 1 -11.55 20.27 14.85
C MET A 1 -10.60 19.10 14.90
N GLU A 2 -10.66 18.31 15.95
CA GLU A 2 -9.72 17.20 16.20
C GLU A 2 -10.49 15.88 16.04
N LEU A 3 -9.96 14.99 15.21
CA LEU A 3 -10.48 13.63 15.13
C LEU A 3 -9.87 12.81 16.27
N VAL A 4 -10.70 12.04 16.95
CA VAL A 4 -10.28 11.16 18.04
C VAL A 4 -10.50 9.74 17.54
N ILE A 5 -9.69 9.37 16.55
CA ILE A 5 -9.72 8.07 15.89
C ILE A 5 -8.29 7.55 15.86
N ASP A 6 -8.11 6.31 16.28
CA ASP A 6 -6.80 5.68 16.25
C ASP A 6 -6.30 5.58 14.80
N PRO A 7 -5.01 5.87 14.53
CA PRO A 7 -4.49 5.79 13.18
C PRO A 7 -4.57 4.36 12.62
N PHE A 8 -5.07 4.21 11.40
CA PHE A 8 -5.15 2.94 10.68
C PHE A 8 -3.83 2.66 9.96
N ASP A 9 -3.12 1.61 10.36
CA ASP A 9 -1.83 1.24 9.74
C ASP A 9 -1.95 0.14 8.69
N GLY A 10 -3.14 -0.47 8.59
CA GLY A 10 -3.41 -1.62 7.73
C GLY A 10 -3.41 -2.96 8.44
N SER A 11 -3.42 -2.99 9.78
CA SER A 11 -3.58 -4.22 10.57
C SER A 11 -4.95 -4.34 11.26
N GLN A 12 -5.65 -3.22 11.43
CA GLN A 12 -6.94 -3.16 12.09
C GLN A 12 -8.09 -3.55 11.15
N ASP A 13 -9.25 -3.77 11.74
CA ASP A 13 -10.50 -3.98 11.00
C ASP A 13 -10.89 -2.70 10.22
N PRO A 14 -10.96 -2.77 8.88
CA PRO A 14 -11.25 -1.59 8.06
C PRO A 14 -12.67 -1.09 8.24
N HIS A 15 -13.63 -1.98 8.51
CA HIS A 15 -15.03 -1.59 8.66
C HIS A 15 -15.23 -0.86 9.98
N ALA A 16 -14.63 -1.36 11.06
CA ALA A 16 -14.65 -0.68 12.36
C ALA A 16 -14.00 0.73 12.28
N HIS A 17 -12.86 0.85 11.59
CA HIS A 17 -12.20 2.14 11.38
C HIS A 17 -13.07 3.12 10.58
N LEU A 18 -13.63 2.65 9.47
CA LEU A 18 -14.49 3.46 8.61
C LEU A 18 -15.74 3.92 9.35
N GLN A 19 -16.37 3.05 10.15
CA GLN A 19 -17.54 3.38 10.95
C GLN A 19 -17.25 4.44 12.03
N ALA A 20 -16.13 4.30 12.75
CA ALA A 20 -15.69 5.30 13.73
C ALA A 20 -15.48 6.67 13.06
N PHE A 21 -14.85 6.67 11.89
CA PHE A 21 -14.64 7.88 11.10
C PHE A 21 -15.94 8.53 10.62
N GLN A 22 -16.85 7.74 10.04
CA GLN A 22 -18.14 8.24 9.55
C GLN A 22 -18.99 8.85 10.67
N THR A 23 -18.96 8.25 11.86
CA THR A 23 -19.67 8.76 13.04
C THR A 23 -19.14 10.14 13.42
N GLN A 24 -17.82 10.32 13.44
CA GLN A 24 -17.22 11.60 13.83
C GLN A 24 -17.41 12.68 12.75
N VAL A 25 -17.31 12.32 11.47
CA VAL A 25 -17.57 13.23 10.34
C VAL A 25 -19.03 13.72 10.32
N TYR A 26 -19.98 12.84 10.64
CA TYR A 26 -21.40 13.19 10.74
C TYR A 26 -21.64 14.24 11.84
N ILE A 27 -21.09 14.01 13.04
CA ILE A 27 -21.18 14.95 14.17
C ILE A 27 -20.56 16.31 13.79
N ASN A 28 -19.46 16.27 13.04
CA ASN A 28 -18.71 17.44 12.62
C ASN A 28 -19.31 18.18 11.42
N GLY A 29 -20.32 17.63 10.74
CA GLY A 29 -20.92 18.23 9.54
C GLY A 29 -19.94 18.41 8.37
N ALA A 30 -18.91 17.56 8.27
CA ALA A 30 -17.89 17.71 7.23
C ALA A 30 -18.41 17.34 5.83
N ASN A 31 -18.06 18.16 4.83
CA ASN A 31 -18.40 17.91 3.43
C ASN A 31 -17.43 16.90 2.78
N ASN A 32 -17.76 16.41 1.58
CA ASN A 32 -16.95 15.39 0.88
C ASN A 32 -15.45 15.72 0.81
N LEU A 33 -15.09 16.97 0.48
CA LEU A 33 -13.68 17.37 0.36
C LEU A 33 -12.98 17.32 1.72
N LEU A 34 -13.63 17.83 2.77
CA LEU A 34 -13.09 17.82 4.12
C LEU A 34 -12.99 16.38 4.65
N SER A 35 -13.99 15.54 4.40
CA SER A 35 -13.98 14.11 4.76
C SER A 35 -12.81 13.36 4.13
N CYS A 36 -12.52 13.57 2.83
CA CYS A 36 -11.34 12.96 2.21
C CYS A 36 -10.03 13.39 2.87
N LYS A 37 -9.86 14.70 3.12
CA LYS A 37 -8.65 15.25 3.78
C LYS A 37 -8.47 14.71 5.19
N LEU A 38 -9.56 14.68 5.95
CA LEU A 38 -9.57 14.18 7.32
C LEU A 38 -9.29 12.67 7.37
N PHE A 39 -9.88 11.89 6.47
CA PHE A 39 -9.67 10.44 6.40
C PHE A 39 -8.21 10.11 6.13
N LEU A 40 -7.57 10.83 5.20
CA LEU A 40 -6.14 10.71 4.94
C LEU A 40 -5.30 10.93 6.20
N GLY A 41 -5.68 11.89 7.05
CA GLY A 41 -5.03 12.18 8.32
C GLY A 41 -5.09 11.02 9.33
N THR A 42 -6.00 10.07 9.13
CA THR A 42 -6.10 8.86 9.97
C THR A 42 -5.25 7.70 9.48
N LEU A 43 -4.65 7.78 8.29
CA LEU A 43 -3.86 6.67 7.73
C LEU A 43 -2.40 6.71 8.18
N ARG A 44 -1.79 5.53 8.36
CA ARG A 44 -0.37 5.35 8.67
C ARG A 44 0.19 4.13 7.94
N GLY A 45 1.52 3.99 7.92
CA GLY A 45 2.18 2.73 7.54
C GLY A 45 1.79 2.23 6.14
N VAL A 46 1.29 0.98 6.07
CA VAL A 46 0.89 0.34 4.81
C VAL A 46 -0.31 1.06 4.19
N ALA A 47 -1.25 1.54 5.00
CA ALA A 47 -2.43 2.25 4.52
C ALA A 47 -2.08 3.60 3.88
N MET A 48 -1.18 4.37 4.48
CA MET A 48 -0.73 5.63 3.89
C MET A 48 0.00 5.40 2.56
N ARG A 49 0.89 4.39 2.49
CA ARG A 49 1.60 4.04 1.24
C ARG A 49 0.64 3.63 0.12
N TRP A 50 -0.38 2.85 0.45
CA TRP A 50 -1.42 2.48 -0.52
C TRP A 50 -2.13 3.71 -1.08
N PHE A 51 -2.55 4.64 -0.22
CA PHE A 51 -3.25 5.85 -0.66
C PHE A 51 -2.38 6.71 -1.60
N LEU A 52 -1.10 6.90 -1.26
CA LEU A 52 -0.16 7.68 -2.09
C LEU A 52 0.14 7.01 -3.43
N GLY A 53 -0.07 5.70 -3.56
CA GLY A 53 0.10 4.95 -4.80
C GLY A 53 -1.13 4.95 -5.71
N LEU A 54 -2.24 5.57 -5.32
CA LEU A 54 -3.45 5.66 -6.15
C LEU A 54 -3.22 6.60 -7.35
N PRO A 55 -3.73 6.28 -8.55
CA PRO A 55 -3.66 7.19 -9.69
C PRO A 55 -4.34 8.54 -9.39
N PRO A 56 -3.85 9.65 -9.95
CA PRO A 56 -4.55 10.93 -9.89
C PRO A 56 -6.00 10.78 -10.41
N LEU A 57 -6.96 11.42 -9.73
CA LEU A 57 -8.40 11.39 -10.05
C LEU A 57 -9.12 10.06 -9.79
N PHE A 58 -8.47 9.03 -9.24
CA PHE A 58 -9.12 7.76 -8.93
C PHE A 58 -10.19 7.89 -7.84
N VAL A 59 -10.03 8.88 -6.95
CA VAL A 59 -10.95 9.16 -5.84
C VAL A 59 -11.51 10.57 -6.02
N THR A 60 -12.79 10.67 -6.38
CA THR A 60 -13.45 11.96 -6.62
C THR A 60 -14.35 12.39 -5.47
N SER A 61 -14.73 11.43 -4.62
CA SER A 61 -15.58 11.65 -3.44
C SER A 61 -15.11 10.79 -2.26
N PHE A 62 -15.62 11.09 -1.06
CA PHE A 62 -15.37 10.25 0.10
C PHE A 62 -15.99 8.84 -0.06
N ALA A 63 -17.10 8.73 -0.79
CA ALA A 63 -17.72 7.43 -1.10
C ALA A 63 -16.76 6.56 -1.93
N ASP A 64 -16.16 7.11 -2.99
CA ASP A 64 -15.19 6.38 -3.81
C ASP A 64 -13.98 5.94 -2.97
N LEU A 65 -13.53 6.82 -2.07
CA LEU A 65 -12.43 6.53 -1.15
C LEU A 65 -12.77 5.37 -0.23
N ALA A 66 -13.94 5.42 0.42
CA ALA A 66 -14.41 4.40 1.34
C ALA A 66 -14.53 3.04 0.65
N THR A 67 -15.13 3.00 -0.54
CA THR A 67 -15.25 1.75 -1.32
C THR A 67 -13.88 1.20 -1.72
N THR A 68 -12.96 2.05 -2.17
CA THR A 68 -11.61 1.59 -2.54
C THR A 68 -10.83 1.11 -1.31
N PHE A 69 -11.00 1.79 -0.17
CA PHE A 69 -10.39 1.42 1.11
C PHE A 69 -10.90 0.07 1.60
N GLU A 70 -12.21 -0.13 1.66
CA GLU A 70 -12.81 -1.42 2.08
C GLU A 70 -12.37 -2.54 1.14
N SER A 71 -12.38 -2.31 -0.17
CA SER A 71 -11.90 -3.30 -1.14
C SER A 71 -10.42 -3.66 -0.92
N ARG A 72 -9.58 -2.67 -0.65
CA ARG A 72 -8.14 -2.88 -0.42
C ARG A 72 -7.87 -3.71 0.83
N PHE A 73 -8.61 -3.44 1.91
CA PHE A 73 -8.33 -4.00 3.23
C PHE A 73 -9.36 -5.06 3.67
N ALA A 74 -10.22 -5.55 2.77
CA ALA A 74 -11.30 -6.50 3.07
C ALA A 74 -10.87 -7.77 3.83
N PHE A 75 -9.59 -8.15 3.74
CA PHE A 75 -9.04 -9.34 4.41
C PHE A 75 -8.45 -9.05 5.80
N ASN A 76 -8.47 -7.79 6.25
CA ASN A 76 -7.99 -7.38 7.57
C ASN A 76 -9.07 -7.45 8.66
N THR A 77 -10.29 -7.85 8.30
CA THR A 77 -11.38 -8.09 9.25
C THR A 77 -10.91 -9.00 10.38
N ALA A 78 -11.29 -8.66 11.61
CA ALA A 78 -10.78 -9.25 12.85
C ALA A 78 -10.54 -10.76 12.71
N MET A 79 -9.31 -11.17 13.05
CA MET A 79 -8.79 -12.54 12.95
C MET A 79 -9.89 -13.58 13.22
N VAL A 80 -10.22 -14.40 12.21
CA VAL A 80 -11.04 -15.60 12.43
C VAL A 80 -10.25 -16.50 13.38
N GLN A 81 -10.60 -16.44 14.67
CA GLN A 81 -10.09 -17.37 15.67
C GLN A 81 -10.66 -18.74 15.34
N VAL A 82 -9.80 -19.70 15.03
CA VAL A 82 -10.20 -21.10 14.83
C VAL A 82 -9.85 -21.83 16.12
N ASP A 83 -10.86 -22.41 16.78
CA ASP A 83 -10.76 -22.98 18.13
C ASP A 83 -9.77 -24.15 18.25
N ASP A 84 -9.48 -24.85 17.14
CA ASP A 84 -8.40 -25.83 17.03
C ASP A 84 -7.79 -25.78 15.62
N PRO A 85 -6.72 -24.99 15.41
CA PRO A 85 -6.13 -24.85 14.12
C PRO A 85 -5.12 -25.98 13.88
N ASP A 86 -5.48 -26.98 13.07
CA ASP A 86 -4.45 -27.82 12.45
C ASP A 86 -3.57 -26.90 11.59
N GLN A 87 -2.39 -26.57 12.11
CA GLN A 87 -1.43 -25.64 11.52
C GLN A 87 -1.10 -26.00 10.06
N LYS A 88 -1.18 -27.29 9.70
CA LYS A 88 -0.95 -27.78 8.33
C LYS A 88 -2.05 -27.32 7.37
N PHE A 89 -3.29 -27.21 7.82
CA PHE A 89 -4.39 -26.69 7.01
C PHE A 89 -4.20 -25.20 6.69
N PHE A 90 -3.80 -24.38 7.66
CA PHE A 90 -3.54 -22.95 7.43
C PHE A 90 -2.37 -22.72 6.48
N VAL A 91 -1.28 -23.46 6.66
CA VAL A 91 -0.13 -23.38 5.75
C VAL A 91 -0.55 -23.74 4.33
N LYS A 92 -1.34 -24.81 4.17
CA LYS A 92 -1.82 -25.25 2.86
C LYS A 92 -2.82 -24.27 2.24
N ALA A 93 -3.76 -23.75 3.02
CA ALA A 93 -4.72 -22.74 2.57
C ALA A 93 -4.01 -21.44 2.15
N PHE A 94 -3.04 -20.99 2.96
CA PHE A 94 -2.22 -19.83 2.65
C PHE A 94 -1.43 -20.03 1.34
N GLN A 95 -0.69 -21.14 1.21
CA GLN A 95 0.05 -21.47 -0.03
C GLN A 95 -0.86 -21.52 -1.27
N LYS A 96 -2.10 -21.99 -1.13
CA LYS A 96 -3.07 -22.07 -2.22
C LYS A 96 -3.72 -20.73 -2.57
N GLY A 97 -3.80 -19.79 -1.62
CA GLY A 97 -4.33 -18.45 -1.85
C GLY A 97 -3.33 -17.47 -2.48
N LEU A 98 -2.04 -17.83 -2.55
CA LEU A 98 -1.01 -17.00 -3.19
C LEU A 98 -1.07 -17.09 -4.71
N GLN A 99 -0.81 -15.97 -5.37
CA GLN A 99 -0.57 -15.95 -6.80
C GLN A 99 0.77 -16.64 -7.13
N ALA A 100 0.79 -17.34 -8.27
CA ALA A 100 2.00 -17.95 -8.81
C ALA A 100 3.11 -16.90 -8.97
N SER A 101 4.22 -17.10 -8.24
CA SER A 101 5.37 -16.20 -8.17
C SER A 101 6.61 -16.97 -7.69
N PRO A 102 7.82 -16.41 -7.87
CA PRO A 102 9.05 -17.00 -7.32
C PRO A 102 8.98 -17.22 -5.81
N PHE A 103 8.25 -16.36 -5.10
CA PHE A 103 7.98 -16.49 -3.68
C PHE A 103 7.09 -17.71 -3.37
N SER A 104 5.97 -17.89 -4.09
CA SER A 104 5.09 -19.05 -3.88
C SER A 104 5.76 -20.38 -4.21
N ASP A 105 6.62 -20.42 -5.23
CA ASP A 105 7.38 -21.62 -5.62
C ASP A 105 8.38 -22.03 -4.53
N SER A 106 9.11 -21.04 -3.99
CA SER A 106 10.01 -21.27 -2.86
C SER A 106 9.28 -21.82 -1.63
N LEU A 107 8.05 -21.35 -1.38
CA LEU A 107 7.21 -21.88 -0.30
C LEU A 107 6.68 -23.29 -0.58
N ALA A 108 6.32 -23.61 -1.83
CA ALA A 108 5.81 -24.93 -2.21
C ALA A 108 6.88 -26.03 -2.10
N LEU A 109 8.15 -25.67 -2.32
CA LEU A 109 9.30 -26.58 -2.18
C LEU A 109 9.69 -26.84 -0.71
N SER A 110 9.23 -26.01 0.23
CA SER A 110 9.52 -26.17 1.65
C SER A 110 8.63 -27.25 2.29
N ARG A 111 9.19 -28.46 2.46
CA ARG A 111 8.49 -29.66 2.97
C ARG A 111 7.88 -29.54 4.38
N LEU A 112 8.26 -28.54 5.18
CA LEU A 112 7.73 -28.29 6.54
C LEU A 112 7.65 -26.77 6.83
N ALA A 113 6.80 -26.08 6.08
CA ALA A 113 6.50 -24.68 6.37
C ALA A 113 5.57 -24.56 7.59
N SER A 114 5.88 -23.64 8.50
CA SER A 114 4.99 -23.15 9.56
C SER A 114 4.69 -21.68 9.25
N MET A 115 3.52 -21.18 9.66
CA MET A 115 3.15 -19.76 9.47
C MET A 115 4.23 -18.79 9.97
N THR A 116 4.98 -19.14 11.03
CA THR A 116 6.09 -18.33 11.53
C THR A 116 7.24 -18.24 10.52
N LYS A 117 7.62 -19.38 9.93
CA LYS A 117 8.68 -19.43 8.89
C LYS A 117 8.24 -18.70 7.63
N ILE A 118 6.98 -18.88 7.23
CA ILE A 118 6.38 -18.17 6.09
C ILE A 118 6.43 -16.66 6.32
N ARG A 119 6.05 -16.18 7.51
CA ARG A 119 6.08 -14.75 7.85
C ARG A 119 7.50 -14.16 7.79
N VAL A 120 8.49 -14.86 8.34
CA VAL A 120 9.90 -14.43 8.29
C VAL A 120 10.37 -14.33 6.84
N GLN A 121 10.05 -15.33 6.02
CA GLN A 121 10.44 -15.35 4.62
C GLN A 121 9.71 -14.27 3.78
N ALA A 122 8.43 -14.03 4.05
CA ALA A 122 7.65 -12.95 3.42
C ALA A 122 8.27 -11.58 3.72
N LYS A 123 8.60 -11.32 4.99
CA LYS A 123 9.25 -10.06 5.39
C LYS A 123 10.57 -9.84 4.65
N LYS A 124 11.41 -10.89 4.56
CA LYS A 124 12.66 -10.84 3.80
C LYS A 124 12.42 -10.55 2.30
N HIS A 125 11.37 -11.13 1.70
CA HIS A 125 11.06 -10.90 0.29
C HIS A 125 10.65 -9.44 0.02
N VAL A 126 9.81 -8.86 0.88
CA VAL A 126 9.41 -7.45 0.80
C VAL A 126 10.60 -6.51 0.95
N GLU A 127 11.51 -6.78 1.89
CA GLU A 127 12.74 -5.97 2.06
C GLU A 127 13.64 -6.01 0.82
N VAL A 128 13.71 -7.15 0.11
CA VAL A 128 14.47 -7.26 -1.14
C VAL A 128 13.78 -6.52 -2.30
N GLU A 129 12.45 -6.51 -2.35
CA GLU A 129 11.68 -5.74 -3.36
C GLU A 129 11.82 -4.23 -3.14
N ASP A 130 11.74 -3.74 -1.90
CA ASP A 130 11.93 -2.32 -1.56
C ASP A 130 13.34 -1.82 -1.96
N LEU A 131 14.39 -2.63 -1.74
CA LEU A 131 15.76 -2.32 -2.18
C LEU A 131 15.93 -2.29 -3.71
N GLN A 132 15.16 -3.09 -4.44
CA GLN A 132 15.19 -3.09 -5.91
C GLN A 132 14.44 -1.88 -6.50
N VAL A 133 13.33 -1.47 -5.88
CA VAL A 133 12.61 -0.23 -6.24
C VAL A 133 13.49 0.99 -6.02
N GLU A 134 14.19 1.06 -4.87
CA GLU A 134 15.15 2.15 -4.56
C GLU A 134 16.25 2.24 -5.63
N LYS A 135 16.80 1.09 -6.05
CA LYS A 135 17.85 1.01 -7.07
C LYS A 135 17.33 1.44 -8.45
N VAL A 136 16.09 1.11 -8.80
CA VAL A 136 15.47 1.54 -10.06
C VAL A 136 15.25 3.06 -10.07
N ILE A 137 14.79 3.65 -8.96
CA ILE A 137 14.63 5.11 -8.83
C ILE A 137 15.97 5.82 -9.00
N LEU A 138 17.02 5.36 -8.32
CA LEU A 138 18.37 5.93 -8.46
C LEU A 138 18.91 5.80 -9.89
N VAL A 139 18.60 4.72 -10.61
CA VAL A 139 19.01 4.54 -12.02
C VAL A 139 18.26 5.50 -12.96
N VAL A 140 16.97 5.75 -12.69
CA VAL A 140 16.16 6.71 -13.45
C VAL A 140 16.64 8.14 -13.20
N GLU A 141 16.94 8.50 -11.94
CA GLU A 141 17.52 9.81 -11.59
C GLU A 141 18.91 10.01 -12.23
N LYS A 142 19.76 8.99 -12.23
CA LYS A 142 21.10 9.07 -12.82
C LYS A 142 21.08 9.19 -14.35
N LYS A 143 20.06 8.61 -15.02
CA LYS A 143 19.80 8.80 -16.46
C LYS A 143 19.31 10.22 -16.77
N ASN A 144 18.45 10.80 -15.94
CA ASN A 144 17.96 12.17 -16.14
C ASN A 144 19.07 13.22 -15.94
N ALA A 145 20.06 12.97 -15.07
CA ALA A 145 21.20 13.87 -14.88
C ALA A 145 22.17 13.94 -16.08
N HIS A 146 22.22 12.91 -16.93
CA HIS A 146 23.14 12.87 -18.10
C HIS A 146 22.50 13.44 -19.39
N GLY A 147 21.22 13.83 -19.37
CA GLY A 147 20.52 14.40 -20.53
C GLY A 147 20.73 15.90 -20.75
N PHE A 148 21.43 16.59 -19.85
CA PHE A 148 21.66 18.04 -19.91
C PHE A 148 23.13 18.37 -20.18
N GLN A 149 23.67 17.91 -21.30
CA GLN A 149 24.84 18.59 -21.86
C GLN A 149 24.89 18.51 -23.39
N THR A 150 25.12 19.69 -23.96
CA THR A 150 25.47 20.07 -25.34
C THR A 150 24.34 20.12 -26.39
N ASN A 151 23.89 21.35 -26.70
CA ASN A 151 24.17 21.98 -27.99
C ASN A 151 23.74 23.47 -27.99
N HIS A 152 24.69 24.37 -27.69
CA HIS A 152 24.60 25.77 -28.10
C HIS A 152 25.80 26.09 -29.00
N GLN A 153 25.58 26.03 -30.32
CA GLN A 153 26.49 26.44 -31.38
C GLN A 153 25.57 26.62 -32.61
N TYR A 154 25.48 27.68 -33.41
CA TYR A 154 26.12 29.00 -33.56
C TYR A 154 25.43 29.64 -34.79
N ILE A 155 25.16 30.95 -34.85
CA ILE A 155 25.15 31.68 -36.14
C ILE A 155 25.71 33.10 -35.89
N PRO A 156 26.74 33.54 -36.64
CA PRO A 156 27.31 34.88 -36.51
C PRO A 156 26.57 35.88 -37.39
N VAL A 157 26.54 37.12 -36.94
CA VAL A 157 26.02 38.27 -37.69
C VAL A 157 27.05 38.67 -38.75
N GLY A 158 26.69 38.56 -40.03
CA GLY A 158 27.50 39.01 -41.16
C GLY A 158 26.92 40.29 -41.77
N VAL A 159 27.76 41.33 -41.81
CA VAL A 159 27.49 42.67 -42.33
C VAL A 159 28.06 42.76 -43.75
N SER A 160 27.27 43.22 -44.72
CA SER A 160 27.66 44.08 -45.87
C SER A 160 26.42 44.46 -46.67
#